data_AF-A0A958QDB9-F1
#
_entry.id   AF-A0A958QDB9-F1
#
_cell.length_a   1.000
_cell.length_b   1.000
_cell.length_c   1.000
_cell.angle_alpha   90.00
_cell.angle_beta   90.00
_cell.angle_gamma   90.00
#
_symmetry.space_group_name_H-M   'P 1'
#
loop_
_entity.id
_entity.type
_entity.pdbx_description
1 polymer ?
#
loop_
_entity_poly.entity_id
_entity_poly.type
_entity_poly.pdbx_seq_one_letter_code
_entity_poly.pdbx_strand_id
1 'polypeptide(L)' 'MYLSNIRLWNFRKYGNPSNFDLSEPHLDLNFTKGLNVLVGENDSGKTAIIDAIKLVLKTHSYEWIRVCEEDFYNNS' A
#
# COMPACT_ATOMS: atom_id res chain seq x y z
N MET A 1 -3.85 -17.51 -11.44
CA MET A 1 -3.97 -16.04 -11.28
C MET A 1 -3.28 -15.65 -9.98
N TYR A 2 -2.51 -14.56 -9.96
CA TYR A 2 -1.85 -14.03 -8.76
C TYR A 2 -1.74 -12.50 -8.87
N LEU A 3 -1.63 -11.79 -7.74
CA LEU A 3 -1.29 -10.36 -7.74
C LEU A 3 0.15 -10.22 -8.21
N SER A 4 0.39 -9.57 -9.35
CA SER A 4 1.74 -9.45 -9.93
C SER A 4 2.49 -8.20 -9.44
N ASN A 5 1.75 -7.12 -9.19
CA ASN A 5 2.31 -5.82 -8.87
C ASN A 5 1.31 -4.97 -8.06
N ILE A 6 1.83 -4.13 -7.17
CA ILE A 6 1.09 -3.03 -6.55
C ILE A 6 1.92 -1.75 -6.63
N ARG A 7 1.24 -0.64 -6.93
CA ARG A 7 1.81 0.70 -6.91
C ARG A 7 1.05 1.60 -5.96
N LEU A 8 1.77 2.35 -5.13
CA LEU A 8 1.18 3.24 -4.13
C LEU A 8 1.62 4.68 -4.38
N TRP A 9 0.67 5.60 -4.27
CA TRP A 9 0.88 7.04 -4.26
C TRP A 9 0.17 7.62 -3.05
N ASN A 10 0.82 8.58 -2.39
CA ASN A 10 0.31 9.31 -1.24
C ASN A 10 -0.46 8.41 -0.23
N PHE A 11 0.11 7.27 0.16
CA PHE A 11 -0.56 6.27 1.00
C PHE A 11 0.26 5.93 2.23
N ARG A 12 -0.18 6.40 3.40
CA ARG A 12 0.47 6.24 4.71
C ARG A 12 1.95 6.58 4.61
N LYS A 13 2.86 5.67 5.00
CA LYS A 13 4.31 5.87 4.92
C LYS A 13 4.85 6.07 3.49
N TYR A 14 4.09 5.66 2.46
CA TYR A 14 4.49 5.75 1.05
C TYR A 14 4.03 7.08 0.44
N GLY A 15 4.79 8.13 0.72
CA GLY A 15 4.62 9.45 0.14
C GLY A 15 5.87 10.30 0.23
N ASN A 16 5.82 11.45 -0.43
CA ASN A 16 6.80 12.50 -0.31
C ASN A 16 6.09 13.87 -0.36
N PRO A 17 6.73 14.95 0.12
CA PRO A 17 6.17 16.31 0.04
C PRO A 17 6.37 16.95 -1.34
N SER A 18 6.81 16.20 -2.34
CA SER A 18 7.07 16.69 -3.69
C SER A 18 5.77 16.82 -4.50
N ASN A 19 5.87 17.37 -5.72
CA ASN A 19 4.72 17.43 -6.61
C ASN A 19 4.20 16.01 -6.92
N PHE A 20 2.88 15.84 -6.83
CA PHE A 20 2.23 14.57 -7.13
C PHE A 20 2.35 14.24 -8.63
N ASP A 21 3.05 13.15 -8.95
CA ASP A 21 3.20 12.64 -10.31
C ASP A 21 2.65 11.20 -10.41
N LEU A 22 1.68 10.99 -11.30
CA LEU A 22 1.10 9.67 -11.54
C LEU A 22 2.07 8.69 -12.22
N SER A 23 3.13 9.20 -12.87
CA SER A 23 4.16 8.37 -13.49
C SER A 23 5.20 7.86 -12.49
N GLU A 24 5.29 8.47 -11.30
CA GLU A 24 6.28 8.14 -10.26
C GLU A 24 5.60 7.64 -8.98
N PRO A 25 5.35 6.32 -8.84
CA PRO A 25 4.84 5.76 -7.59
C PRO A 25 5.84 5.85 -6.45
N HIS A 26 5.36 6.13 -5.24
CA HIS A 26 6.17 6.11 -4.03
C HIS A 26 6.53 4.69 -3.57
N LEU A 27 5.80 3.69 -4.05
CA LEU A 27 6.15 2.27 -3.97
C LEU A 27 5.75 1.59 -5.28
N ASP A 28 6.68 0.90 -5.93
CA ASP A 28 6.40 -0.05 -7.02
C ASP A 28 6.91 -1.44 -6.60
N LEU A 29 5.99 -2.30 -6.16
CA LEU A 29 6.33 -3.61 -5.58
C LEU A 29 5.79 -4.75 -6.44
N ASN A 30 6.73 -5.54 -6.97
CA ASN A 30 6.42 -6.77 -7.68
C ASN A 30 6.28 -7.96 -6.73
N PHE A 31 5.33 -8.83 -7.04
CA PHE A 31 5.12 -10.09 -6.34
C PHE A 31 5.46 -11.26 -7.25
N THR A 32 5.83 -12.38 -6.63
CA THR A 32 6.06 -13.65 -7.32
C THR A 32 4.88 -14.59 -7.14
N LYS A 33 4.75 -15.57 -8.05
CA LYS A 33 3.77 -16.64 -7.87
C LYS A 33 4.18 -17.54 -6.70
N GLY A 34 3.25 -17.78 -5.77
CA GLY A 34 3.50 -18.61 -4.59
C GLY A 34 3.59 -17.77 -3.32
N LEU A 35 4.59 -18.06 -2.48
CA LEU A 35 4.78 -17.40 -1.19
C LEU A 35 5.63 -16.14 -1.34
N ASN A 36 5.10 -15.00 -0.88
CA ASN A 36 5.84 -13.75 -0.74
C ASN A 36 5.93 -13.42 0.75
N VAL A 37 7.10 -13.00 1.21
CA VAL A 37 7.36 -12.68 2.63
C VAL A 37 7.79 -11.22 2.73
N LEU A 38 7.02 -10.40 3.45
CA LEU A 38 7.36 -9.00 3.71
C LEU A 38 8.13 -8.90 5.03
N VAL A 39 9.40 -8.47 4.98
CA VAL A 39 10.29 -8.34 6.14
C VAL A 39 10.78 -6.90 6.26
N GLY A 40 10.98 -6.43 7.50
CA GLY A 40 11.50 -5.10 7.81
C GLY A 40 11.24 -4.74 9.27
N GLU A 41 11.76 -3.61 9.72
CA GLU A 41 11.57 -3.10 11.08
C GLU A 41 10.10 -2.81 11.41
N ASN A 42 9.77 -2.71 12.70
CA ASN A 42 8.44 -2.25 13.10
C ASN A 42 8.16 -0.87 12.48
N ASP A 43 6.92 -0.65 12.08
CA ASP A 43 6.50 0.59 11.41
C ASP A 43 7.18 0.86 10.04
N SER A 44 7.82 -0.13 9.42
CA SER A 44 8.45 0.02 8.10
C SER A 44 7.48 0.11 6.90
N GLY A 45 6.15 0.09 7.14
CA GLY A 45 5.13 0.14 6.08
C GLY A 45 4.60 -1.23 5.60
N LYS A 46 5.03 -2.35 6.19
CA LYS A 46 4.53 -3.71 5.83
C LYS A 46 3.00 -3.82 5.92
N THR A 47 2.41 -3.33 7.01
CA THR A 47 0.95 -3.32 7.21
C THR A 47 0.25 -2.46 6.16
N ALA A 48 0.84 -1.32 5.78
CA ALA A 48 0.28 -0.45 4.74
C ALA A 48 0.23 -1.15 3.36
N ILE A 49 1.24 -1.94 2.99
CA ILE A 49 1.18 -2.73 1.74
C ILE A 49 -0.02 -3.69 1.75
N ILE A 50 -0.21 -4.41 2.86
CA ILE A 50 -1.31 -5.37 2.99
C ILE A 50 -2.67 -4.67 2.96
N ASP A 51 -2.81 -3.54 3.65
CA ASP A 51 -4.07 -2.80 3.67
C ASP A 51 -4.41 -2.17 2.32
N ALA A 52 -3.42 -1.70 1.56
CA ALA A 52 -3.63 -1.23 0.19
C ALA A 52 -4.14 -2.36 -0.73
N ILE A 53 -3.61 -3.58 -0.59
CA ILE A 53 -4.10 -4.75 -1.32
C ILE A 53 -5.57 -5.03 -0.97
N LYS A 54 -5.91 -5.05 0.33
CA LYS A 54 -7.28 -5.28 0.78
C LYS A 54 -8.25 -4.19 0.26
N LEU A 55 -7.81 -2.93 0.30
CA LEU A 55 -8.58 -1.77 -0.17
C LEU A 55 -8.94 -1.89 -1.66
N VAL A 56 -7.95 -2.17 -2.52
CA VAL A 56 -8.16 -2.24 -3.97
C VAL A 56 -8.96 -3.47 -4.37
N LEU A 57 -8.70 -4.62 -3.74
CA LEU A 57 -9.40 -5.86 -4.06
C LEU A 57 -10.80 -5.95 -3.42
N LYS A 58 -11.15 -4.99 -2.55
CA LYS A 58 -12.39 -4.99 -1.75
C LYS A 58 -12.65 -6.36 -1.11
N THR A 59 -11.59 -7.01 -0.61
CA THR A 59 -11.75 -8.29 0.06
C THR A 59 -12.57 -8.05 1.31
N HIS A 60 -13.84 -8.48 1.28
CA HIS A 60 -14.79 -8.39 2.37
C HIS A 60 -14.44 -9.37 3.50
N SER A 61 -13.27 -9.18 4.13
CA SER A 61 -13.17 -9.48 5.56
C SER A 61 -14.09 -8.50 6.28
N TYR A 62 -14.67 -8.89 7.41
CA TYR A 62 -15.67 -8.16 8.22
C TYR A 62 -15.34 -6.69 8.60
N GLU A 63 -14.20 -6.17 8.17
CA GLU A 63 -13.76 -4.79 8.36
C GLU A 63 -14.21 -3.91 7.19
N TRP A 64 -14.84 -2.79 7.53
CA TRP A 64 -15.22 -1.77 6.58
C TRP A 64 -14.00 -0.96 6.15
N ILE A 65 -13.27 -1.47 5.15
CA ILE A 65 -12.08 -0.80 4.62
C ILE A 65 -12.51 0.34 3.69
N ARG A 66 -12.44 1.56 4.21
CA ARG A 66 -12.58 2.81 3.44
C ARG A 66 -11.33 3.65 3.66
N VAL A 67 -11.00 4.43 2.64
CA VAL A 67 -9.95 5.45 2.75
C VAL A 67 -10.40 6.51 3.75
N CYS A 68 -9.54 6.78 4.73
CA CYS A 68 -9.68 7.87 5.70
C CYS A 68 -8.54 8.88 5.54
N GLU A 69 -8.64 10.04 6.21
CA GLU A 69 -7.60 11.08 6.13
C GLU A 69 -6.22 10.60 6.62
N GLU A 70 -6.21 9.70 7.62
CA GLU A 70 -5.01 9.06 8.17
C GLU A 70 -4.31 8.12 7.16
N ASP A 71 -4.99 7.69 6.09
CA ASP A 71 -4.39 6.87 5.05
C ASP A 71 -3.52 7.67 4.08
N PHE A 72 -3.50 9.01 4.16
CA PHE A 72 -2.65 9.85 3.33
C PHE A 72 -1.29 10.12 3.99
N TYR A 73 -0.25 10.32 3.19
CA TYR A 73 1.10 10.59 3.69
C TYR A 73 1.14 11.93 4.43
N ASN A 74 1.83 11.96 5.59
CA ASN A 74 1.99 13.12 6.48
C ASN A 74 0.69 13.69 7.11
N ASN A 75 -0.42 12.95 7.07
CA ASN A 75 -1.61 13.25 7.88
C ASN A 75 -1.71 12.31 9.11
N SER A 76 -0.57 11.77 9.56
CA SER A 76 -0.42 10.92 10.76
C SER A 76 0.48 11.59 11.79
#